data_AF-G8QT36-F1
#
_entry.id   AF-G8QT36-F1
#
_cell.length_a   1.000
_cell.length_b   1.000
_cell.length_c   1.000
_cell.angle_alpha   90.00
_cell.angle_beta   90.00
_cell.angle_gamma   90.00
#
_symmetry.space_group_name_H-M   'P 1'
#
loop_
_entity.id
_entity.type
_entity.pdbx_description
1 polymer ?
#
loop_
_entity_poly.entity_id
_entity_poly.type
_entity_poly.pdbx_seq_one_letter_code
_entity_poly.pdbx_strand_id
1 'polypeptide(L)'
;MKKMTIILMVLALAISPILATGSKETKAVEEYTFGGSSTVAPVAEAAIEAYQKDNPKVKLSYETLGSSVGLKQLQEGTLSLAGSSRELKSAEVEAGLIPHTIALDALSVATNSSVGIANLTMKQLSAIFAGEITNWKEVGGNDAKIVLVVRDESSGTYGSFKEIVLDSQKKSPSKNAIVARENGELAAKIASTTDSIGYIGMAFNHLVTEKGGTILSIDGVNPSESNVKNGSYPIRRELYVVTAGDFVAGSIQKSFFDFLVSKKGQAIVSEAGFVSL
;
A
#
# COMPACT_ATOMS: atom_id res chain seq x y z
N MET A 1 67.26 -42.23 -38.29
CA MET A 1 67.49 -41.69 -39.65
C MET A 1 66.19 -41.77 -40.44
N LYS A 2 65.72 -40.61 -40.93
CA LYS A 2 65.01 -40.39 -42.20
C LYS A 2 63.63 -41.06 -42.46
N LYS A 3 62.67 -40.15 -42.65
CA LYS A 3 61.63 -40.07 -43.70
C LYS A 3 60.22 -40.59 -43.38
N MET A 4 59.46 -39.70 -42.74
CA MET A 4 58.25 -39.06 -43.28
C MET A 4 57.72 -39.61 -44.63
N THR A 5 56.51 -40.16 -44.64
CA THR A 5 55.64 -40.21 -45.82
C THR A 5 54.21 -39.94 -45.34
N ILE A 6 53.65 -38.84 -45.85
CA ILE A 6 52.30 -38.36 -45.65
C ILE A 6 51.37 -39.21 -46.52
N ILE A 7 50.31 -39.78 -45.93
CA ILE A 7 49.16 -40.31 -46.66
C ILE A 7 47.93 -39.53 -46.21
N LEU A 8 47.44 -38.70 -47.13
CA LEU A 8 46.15 -38.02 -47.12
C LEU A 8 45.04 -39.08 -47.16
N MET A 9 44.13 -39.10 -46.19
CA MET A 9 42.86 -39.79 -46.31
C MET A 9 41.73 -38.76 -46.18
N VAL A 10 41.08 -38.52 -47.31
CA VAL A 10 39.95 -37.61 -47.49
C VAL A 10 38.74 -38.19 -46.75
N LEU A 11 38.28 -37.53 -45.69
CA LEU A 11 37.04 -37.86 -45.00
C LEU A 11 35.90 -37.07 -45.65
N ALA A 12 35.00 -37.78 -46.34
CA ALA A 12 33.81 -37.19 -46.94
C ALA A 12 32.85 -36.67 -45.86
N LEU A 13 32.57 -35.36 -45.86
CA LEU A 13 31.48 -34.76 -45.09
C LEU A 13 30.14 -35.15 -45.71
N ALA A 14 29.38 -35.99 -45.01
CA ALA A 14 27.95 -36.16 -45.27
C ALA A 14 27.19 -34.98 -44.62
N ILE A 15 26.84 -33.97 -45.42
CA ILE A 15 25.91 -32.91 -45.03
C ILE A 15 24.50 -33.50 -45.08
N SER A 16 23.93 -33.82 -43.92
CA SER A 16 22.48 -34.05 -43.80
C SER A 16 21.76 -32.72 -43.63
N PRO A 17 20.69 -32.43 -44.39
CA PRO A 17 19.91 -31.22 -44.22
C PRO A 17 19.13 -31.29 -42.90
N ILE A 18 19.52 -30.47 -41.93
CA ILE A 18 18.72 -30.21 -40.74
C ILE A 18 17.48 -29.44 -41.21
N LEU A 19 16.36 -30.15 -41.23
CA LEU A 19 15.03 -29.60 -41.45
C LEU A 19 14.75 -28.62 -40.31
N ALA A 20 14.76 -27.33 -40.60
CA ALA A 20 14.39 -26.27 -39.68
C ALA A 20 12.88 -26.35 -39.39
N THR A 21 12.49 -27.20 -38.45
CA THR A 21 11.17 -27.14 -37.84
C THR A 21 11.11 -25.89 -36.97
N GLY A 22 10.34 -24.90 -37.42
CA GLY A 22 10.11 -23.66 -36.68
C GLY A 22 9.61 -23.94 -35.28
N SER A 23 10.49 -23.80 -34.30
CA SER A 23 10.12 -23.64 -32.91
C SER A 23 9.30 -22.37 -32.80
N LYS A 24 8.00 -22.49 -32.49
CA LYS A 24 7.25 -21.37 -31.93
C LYS A 24 8.03 -20.90 -30.71
N GLU A 25 8.65 -19.72 -30.81
CA GLU A 25 9.14 -19.00 -29.63
C GLU A 25 7.95 -18.83 -28.69
N THR A 26 7.96 -19.64 -27.62
CA THR A 26 7.13 -19.37 -26.47
C THR A 26 7.74 -18.13 -25.84
N LYS A 27 7.15 -16.95 -26.09
CA LYS A 27 7.49 -15.73 -25.37
C LYS A 27 7.58 -16.08 -23.88
N ALA A 28 8.73 -15.79 -23.28
CA ALA A 28 8.93 -15.95 -21.84
C ALA A 28 7.75 -15.28 -21.12
N VAL A 29 7.22 -15.95 -20.11
CA VAL A 29 6.18 -15.38 -19.25
C VAL A 29 6.84 -14.22 -18.51
N GLU A 30 6.56 -13.00 -18.93
CA GLU A 30 7.04 -11.81 -18.25
C GLU A 30 6.38 -11.74 -16.87
N GLU A 31 7.20 -11.82 -15.83
CA GLU A 31 6.79 -11.67 -14.44
C GLU A 31 6.84 -10.19 -14.07
N TYR A 32 5.68 -9.64 -13.69
CA TYR A 32 5.54 -8.24 -13.29
C TYR A 32 5.39 -8.15 -11.78
N THR A 33 6.36 -7.55 -11.13
CA THR A 33 6.38 -7.33 -9.68
C THR A 33 5.68 -6.01 -9.35
N PHE A 34 4.60 -6.10 -8.57
CA PHE A 34 3.91 -4.95 -7.97
C PHE A 34 4.17 -5.01 -6.47
N GLY A 35 4.40 -3.89 -5.79
CA GLY A 35 4.65 -3.94 -4.35
C GLY A 35 4.56 -2.60 -3.64
N GLY A 36 4.50 -2.62 -2.31
CA GLY A 36 4.45 -1.41 -1.50
C GLY A 36 3.45 -1.50 -0.36
N SER A 37 2.50 -0.56 -0.32
CA SER A 37 1.59 -0.36 0.81
C SER A 37 0.83 -1.63 1.22
N SER A 38 0.88 -1.97 2.52
CA SER A 38 -0.02 -2.99 3.08
C SER A 38 -1.49 -2.57 3.12
N THR A 39 -1.78 -1.27 2.94
CA THR A 39 -3.17 -0.81 2.75
C THR A 39 -3.67 -1.16 1.35
N VAL A 40 -2.81 -1.10 0.32
CA VAL A 40 -3.19 -1.38 -1.08
C VAL A 40 -3.24 -2.90 -1.35
N ALA A 41 -2.54 -3.71 -0.55
CA ALA A 41 -2.42 -5.15 -0.75
C ALA A 41 -3.76 -5.88 -1.01
N PRO A 42 -4.84 -5.68 -0.23
CA PRO A 42 -6.09 -6.42 -0.45
C PRO A 42 -6.72 -6.14 -1.83
N VAL A 43 -6.66 -4.88 -2.29
CA VAL A 43 -7.15 -4.51 -3.63
C VAL A 43 -6.22 -5.07 -4.70
N ALA A 44 -4.91 -4.96 -4.52
CA ALA A 44 -3.92 -5.43 -5.46
C ALA A 44 -4.02 -6.95 -5.67
N GLU A 45 -4.04 -7.73 -4.60
CA GLU A 45 -4.08 -9.20 -4.63
C GLU A 45 -5.38 -9.70 -5.30
N ALA A 46 -6.53 -9.17 -4.89
CA ALA A 46 -7.82 -9.54 -5.48
C ALA A 46 -7.92 -9.12 -6.97
N ALA A 47 -7.42 -7.93 -7.32
CA ALA A 47 -7.38 -7.47 -8.70
C ALA A 47 -6.42 -8.31 -9.56
N ILE A 48 -5.26 -8.70 -9.03
CA ILE A 48 -4.30 -9.59 -9.70
C ILE A 48 -4.95 -10.94 -9.98
N GLU A 49 -5.63 -11.55 -9.01
CA GLU A 49 -6.34 -12.81 -9.20
C GLU A 49 -7.39 -12.70 -10.31
N ALA A 50 -8.24 -11.68 -10.22
CA ALA A 50 -9.31 -11.46 -11.18
C ALA A 50 -8.82 -11.11 -12.59
N TYR A 51 -7.72 -10.35 -12.70
CA TYR A 51 -7.12 -9.95 -13.97
C TYR A 51 -6.43 -11.12 -14.67
N GLN A 52 -5.67 -11.94 -13.92
CA GLN A 52 -4.97 -13.10 -14.48
C GLN A 52 -5.94 -14.19 -14.96
N LYS A 53 -7.14 -14.29 -14.37
CA LYS A 53 -8.20 -15.18 -14.87
C LYS A 53 -8.60 -14.86 -16.31
N ASP A 54 -8.67 -13.57 -16.64
CA ASP A 54 -9.01 -13.09 -17.98
C ASP A 54 -7.75 -12.99 -18.87
N ASN A 55 -6.55 -13.00 -18.28
CA ASN A 55 -5.25 -12.86 -18.94
C ASN A 55 -4.26 -13.95 -18.51
N PRO A 56 -4.48 -15.24 -18.86
CA PRO A 56 -3.75 -16.38 -18.29
C PRO A 56 -2.25 -16.43 -18.62
N LYS A 57 -1.80 -15.61 -19.57
CA LYS A 57 -0.39 -15.47 -19.96
C LYS A 57 0.37 -14.43 -19.13
N VAL A 58 -0.34 -13.61 -18.35
CA VAL A 58 0.27 -12.59 -17.48
C VAL A 58 0.53 -13.19 -16.11
N LYS A 59 1.70 -12.89 -15.53
CA LYS A 59 2.02 -13.19 -14.14
C LYS A 59 2.30 -11.90 -13.39
N LEU A 60 1.47 -11.64 -12.40
CA LEU A 60 1.56 -10.50 -11.48
C LEU A 60 1.63 -11.03 -10.05
N SER A 61 2.46 -10.41 -9.24
CA SER A 61 2.55 -10.66 -7.79
C SER A 61 2.49 -9.34 -7.04
N TYR A 62 2.03 -9.39 -5.78
CA TYR A 62 2.07 -8.24 -4.88
C TYR A 62 3.00 -8.51 -3.70
N GLU A 63 3.95 -7.61 -3.47
CA GLU A 63 4.83 -7.64 -2.30
C GLU A 63 4.45 -6.55 -1.29
N THR A 64 4.14 -6.95 -0.06
CA THR A 64 3.84 -6.01 1.01
C THR A 64 5.14 -5.51 1.66
N LEU A 65 5.54 -4.28 1.33
CA LEU A 65 6.84 -3.68 1.68
C LEU A 65 6.72 -2.38 2.49
N GLY A 66 5.54 -1.76 2.51
CA GLY A 66 5.33 -0.37 2.92
C GLY A 66 5.47 0.61 1.75
N SER A 67 4.73 1.72 1.77
CA SER A 67 4.68 2.66 0.64
C SER A 67 6.03 3.27 0.31
N SER A 68 6.80 3.69 1.33
CA SER A 68 8.10 4.32 1.09
C SER A 68 9.13 3.35 0.52
N VAL A 69 9.08 2.05 0.90
CA VAL A 69 9.97 1.03 0.34
C VAL A 69 9.55 0.68 -1.09
N GLY A 70 8.25 0.49 -1.35
CA GLY A 70 7.75 0.21 -2.69
C GLY A 70 8.06 1.33 -3.70
N LEU A 71 7.86 2.59 -3.31
CA LEU A 71 8.20 3.74 -4.15
C LEU A 71 9.70 3.80 -4.47
N LYS A 72 10.55 3.54 -3.47
CA LYS A 72 12.00 3.48 -3.66
C LYS A 72 12.40 2.35 -4.62
N GLN A 73 11.86 1.14 -4.44
CA GLN A 73 12.16 0.01 -5.31
C GLN A 73 11.65 0.20 -6.75
N LEU A 74 10.52 0.89 -6.93
CA LEU A 74 10.04 1.30 -8.25
C LEU A 74 11.01 2.29 -8.91
N GLN A 75 11.47 3.29 -8.16
CA GLN A 75 12.46 4.26 -8.64
C GLN A 75 13.80 3.58 -9.03
N GLU A 76 14.20 2.54 -8.29
CA GLU A 76 15.39 1.74 -8.56
C GLU A 76 15.19 0.69 -9.67
N GLY A 77 13.97 0.58 -10.23
CA GLY A 77 13.63 -0.36 -11.31
C GLY A 77 13.50 -1.83 -10.87
N THR A 78 13.39 -2.09 -9.56
CA THR A 78 13.18 -3.44 -9.00
C THR A 78 11.71 -3.86 -9.07
N LEU A 79 10.79 -2.89 -8.96
CA LEU A 79 9.35 -3.10 -9.14
C LEU A 79 8.87 -2.52 -10.47
N SER A 80 7.88 -3.17 -11.08
CA SER A 80 7.19 -2.67 -12.27
C SER A 80 6.11 -1.64 -11.93
N LEU A 81 5.51 -1.75 -10.75
CA LEU A 81 4.49 -0.85 -10.20
C LEU A 81 4.71 -0.73 -8.68
N ALA A 82 4.34 0.40 -8.09
CA ALA A 82 4.29 0.54 -6.63
C ALA A 82 2.91 0.91 -6.10
N GLY A 83 2.52 0.33 -4.97
CA GLY A 83 1.29 0.66 -4.26
C GLY A 83 1.58 1.71 -3.19
N SER A 84 0.88 2.85 -3.22
CA SER A 84 1.04 3.90 -2.20
C SER A 84 -0.29 4.22 -1.52
N SER A 85 -0.23 4.44 -0.21
CA SER A 85 -1.36 4.93 0.59
C SER A 85 -1.03 6.25 1.27
N ARG A 86 -0.19 7.05 0.60
CA ARG A 86 0.17 8.44 0.87
C ARG A 86 0.47 9.12 -0.46
N GLU A 87 0.39 10.43 -0.47
CA GLU A 87 0.89 11.22 -1.59
C GLU A 87 2.41 11.01 -1.78
N LEU A 88 2.87 11.25 -3.00
CA LEU A 88 4.29 11.22 -3.32
C LEU A 88 4.96 12.47 -2.76
N LYS A 89 6.15 12.28 -2.21
CA LYS A 89 7.02 13.39 -1.81
C LYS A 89 7.54 14.11 -3.05
N SER A 90 7.88 15.39 -2.92
CA SER A 90 8.45 16.17 -4.03
C SER A 90 9.65 15.48 -4.69
N ALA A 91 10.55 14.89 -3.90
CA ALA A 91 11.70 14.15 -4.42
C ALA A 91 11.33 12.89 -5.22
N GLU A 92 10.19 12.24 -4.91
CA GLU A 92 9.69 11.07 -5.64
C GLU A 92 9.07 11.49 -6.98
N VAL A 93 8.35 12.62 -6.99
CA VAL A 93 7.81 13.23 -8.23
C VAL A 93 8.95 13.73 -9.13
N GLU A 94 9.94 14.41 -8.57
CA GLU A 94 11.13 14.89 -9.28
C GLU A 94 11.96 13.73 -9.86
N ALA A 95 11.93 12.56 -9.23
CA ALA A 95 12.52 11.33 -9.75
C ALA A 95 11.70 10.67 -10.88
N GLY A 96 10.58 11.27 -11.28
CA GLY A 96 9.74 10.81 -12.39
C GLY A 96 8.67 9.79 -11.98
N LEU A 97 8.38 9.63 -10.69
CA LEU A 97 7.26 8.79 -10.26
C LEU A 97 5.93 9.51 -10.46
N ILE A 98 4.95 8.81 -11.02
CA ILE A 98 3.62 9.35 -11.34
C ILE A 98 2.56 8.56 -10.57
N PRO A 99 1.77 9.20 -9.68
CA PRO A 99 0.69 8.54 -8.96
C PRO A 99 -0.59 8.49 -9.78
N HIS A 100 -1.29 7.36 -9.71
CA HIS A 100 -2.60 7.15 -10.34
C HIS A 100 -3.57 6.63 -9.29
N THR A 101 -4.63 7.41 -9.02
CA THR A 101 -5.62 7.09 -8.00
C THR A 101 -6.44 5.87 -8.40
N ILE A 102 -6.57 4.89 -7.49
CA ILE A 102 -7.32 3.64 -7.70
C ILE A 102 -8.49 3.47 -6.73
N ALA A 103 -8.46 4.16 -5.59
CA ALA A 103 -9.50 4.13 -4.57
C ALA A 103 -9.37 5.35 -3.63
N LEU A 104 -10.44 5.65 -2.90
CA LEU A 104 -10.43 6.55 -1.75
C LEU A 104 -10.44 5.75 -0.45
N ASP A 105 -9.88 6.33 0.61
CA ASP A 105 -9.84 5.77 1.96
C ASP A 105 -9.91 6.90 3.00
N ALA A 106 -10.05 6.53 4.27
CA ALA A 106 -9.87 7.42 5.39
C ALA A 106 -9.09 6.74 6.50
N LEU A 107 -8.36 7.53 7.28
CA LEU A 107 -7.76 7.06 8.52
C LEU A 107 -8.74 7.23 9.66
N SER A 108 -9.20 6.10 10.18
CA SER A 108 -9.96 6.04 11.41
C SER A 108 -9.02 6.16 12.60
N VAL A 109 -9.46 6.87 13.63
CA VAL A 109 -8.77 6.89 14.92
C VAL A 109 -9.38 5.82 15.81
N ALA A 110 -8.53 4.96 16.35
CA ALA A 110 -8.94 3.80 17.10
C ALA A 110 -8.38 3.86 18.53
N THR A 111 -9.17 3.45 19.52
CA THR A 111 -8.77 3.41 20.92
C THR A 111 -9.03 2.05 21.54
N ASN A 112 -8.32 1.77 22.64
CA ASN A 112 -8.72 0.71 23.54
C ASN A 112 -10.09 1.01 24.17
N SER A 113 -10.90 -0.03 24.43
CA SER A 113 -12.20 0.12 25.12
C SER A 113 -12.13 0.84 26.47
N SER A 114 -10.99 0.82 27.18
CA SER A 114 -10.83 1.47 28.48
C SER A 114 -10.91 3.01 28.43
N VAL A 115 -10.70 3.60 27.26
CA VAL A 115 -10.61 5.07 27.11
C VAL A 115 -11.95 5.76 27.33
N GLY A 116 -13.05 5.14 26.89
CA GLY A 116 -14.41 5.60 27.18
C GLY A 116 -14.86 6.92 26.51
N ILE A 117 -14.10 7.46 25.56
CA ILE A 117 -14.52 8.61 24.74
C ILE A 117 -14.96 8.15 23.35
N ALA A 118 -15.83 8.94 22.70
CA ALA A 118 -16.34 8.63 21.35
C ALA A 118 -15.82 9.60 20.27
N ASN A 119 -15.26 10.75 20.67
CA ASN A 119 -14.90 11.82 19.74
C ASN A 119 -13.64 12.56 20.17
N LEU A 120 -12.86 13.01 19.19
CA LEU A 120 -11.81 14.01 19.38
C LEU A 120 -11.98 15.13 18.35
N THR A 121 -11.56 16.34 18.70
CA THR A 121 -11.34 17.37 17.67
C THR A 121 -10.01 17.14 16.96
N MET A 122 -9.86 17.63 15.73
CA MET A 122 -8.57 17.54 15.01
C MET A 122 -7.42 18.17 15.82
N LYS A 123 -7.70 19.27 16.53
CA LYS A 123 -6.73 19.94 17.39
C LYS A 123 -6.28 19.03 18.54
N GLN A 124 -7.21 18.38 19.24
CA GLN A 124 -6.89 17.43 20.31
C GLN A 124 -6.13 16.22 19.78
N LEU A 125 -6.57 15.66 18.66
CA LEU A 125 -5.90 14.53 18.02
C LEU A 125 -4.43 14.85 17.71
N SER A 126 -4.18 15.99 17.05
CA SER A 126 -2.82 16.41 16.72
C SER A 126 -1.95 16.64 17.97
N ALA A 127 -2.50 17.24 19.02
CA ALA A 127 -1.80 17.47 20.29
C ALA A 127 -1.48 16.16 21.03
N ILE A 128 -2.37 15.17 20.99
CA ILE A 128 -2.13 13.81 21.53
C ILE A 128 -0.97 13.15 20.80
N PHE A 129 -1.00 13.09 19.48
CA PHE A 129 0.05 12.43 18.70
C PHE A 129 1.38 13.19 18.66
N ALA A 130 1.38 14.49 19.01
CA ALA A 130 2.59 15.27 19.26
C ALA A 130 3.16 15.09 20.68
N GLY A 131 2.40 14.47 21.60
CA GLY A 131 2.78 14.31 23.01
C GLY A 131 2.58 15.56 23.85
N GLU A 132 1.80 16.54 23.38
CA GLU A 132 1.42 17.74 24.12
C GLU A 132 0.28 17.43 25.11
N ILE A 133 -0.69 16.62 24.68
CA ILE A 133 -1.71 16.03 25.55
C ILE A 133 -1.27 14.61 25.87
N THR A 134 -1.17 14.29 27.16
CA THR A 134 -0.61 12.99 27.62
C THR A 134 -1.52 12.24 28.57
N ASN A 135 -2.67 12.82 28.95
CA ASN A 135 -3.66 12.18 29.81
C ASN A 135 -5.08 12.37 29.24
N TRP A 136 -5.88 11.30 29.29
CA TRP A 136 -7.25 11.28 28.75
C TRP A 136 -8.19 12.28 29.43
N LYS A 137 -7.95 12.67 30.69
CA LYS A 137 -8.77 13.69 31.37
C LYS A 137 -8.70 15.06 30.73
N GLU A 138 -7.63 15.36 30.00
CA GLU A 138 -7.44 16.62 29.28
C GLU A 138 -8.40 16.76 28.08
N VAL A 139 -9.01 15.64 27.66
CA VAL A 139 -9.98 15.56 26.56
C VAL A 139 -11.32 14.97 26.99
N GLY A 140 -11.59 14.94 28.30
CA GLY A 140 -12.86 14.49 28.87
C GLY A 140 -12.99 12.98 29.10
N GLY A 141 -11.89 12.23 29.02
CA GLY A 141 -11.83 10.81 29.40
C GLY A 141 -11.40 10.60 30.86
N ASN A 142 -11.00 9.36 31.15
CA ASN A 142 -10.52 8.95 32.48
C ASN A 142 -9.19 9.62 32.87
N ASP A 143 -8.87 9.69 34.17
CA ASP A 143 -7.52 10.09 34.62
C ASP A 143 -6.52 8.97 34.37
N ALA A 144 -6.08 8.87 33.12
CA ALA A 144 -5.25 7.80 32.62
C ALA A 144 -4.24 8.33 31.59
N LYS A 145 -3.01 7.81 31.65
CA LYS A 145 -1.95 8.20 30.72
C LYS A 145 -2.24 7.63 29.33
N ILE A 146 -2.10 8.45 28.30
CA ILE A 146 -2.29 8.05 26.91
C ILE A 146 -1.10 7.20 26.45
N VAL A 147 -1.39 6.08 25.79
CA VAL A 147 -0.38 5.24 25.12
C VAL A 147 -0.56 5.30 23.61
N LEU A 148 0.42 5.86 22.91
CA LEU A 148 0.37 5.95 21.45
C LEU A 148 0.78 4.61 20.82
N VAL A 149 -0.01 4.15 19.85
CA VAL A 149 0.33 3.04 18.95
C VAL A 149 0.35 3.57 17.53
N VAL A 150 1.50 3.52 16.87
CA VAL A 150 1.72 4.12 15.55
C VAL A 150 2.24 3.09 14.55
N ARG A 151 2.06 3.38 13.26
CA ARG A 151 2.73 2.62 12.21
C ARG A 151 4.21 3.01 12.12
N ASP A 152 5.04 2.10 11.64
CA ASP A 152 6.43 2.40 11.30
C ASP A 152 6.52 3.45 10.16
N GLU A 153 7.65 4.16 10.08
CA GLU A 153 7.80 5.30 9.16
C GLU A 153 7.79 4.93 7.67
N SER A 154 7.99 3.64 7.34
CA SER A 154 7.88 3.18 5.94
C SER A 154 6.42 3.09 5.47
N SER A 155 5.47 3.06 6.41
CA SER A 155 4.04 2.96 6.15
C SER A 155 3.48 4.22 5.50
N GLY A 156 2.71 4.07 4.42
CA GLY A 156 1.92 5.17 3.87
C GLY A 156 0.82 5.65 4.83
N THR A 157 0.34 4.78 5.74
CA THR A 157 -0.60 5.18 6.80
C THR A 157 0.07 6.11 7.81
N TYR A 158 1.33 5.86 8.19
CA TYR A 158 2.12 6.82 8.98
C TYR A 158 2.29 8.14 8.21
N GLY A 159 2.71 8.07 6.95
CA GLY A 159 2.93 9.26 6.12
C GLY A 159 1.68 10.14 6.00
N SER A 160 0.55 9.55 5.59
CA SER A 160 -0.72 10.27 5.48
C SER A 160 -1.18 10.85 6.81
N PHE A 161 -1.09 10.08 7.90
CA PHE A 161 -1.50 10.57 9.22
C PHE A 161 -0.64 11.78 9.63
N LYS A 162 0.69 11.66 9.50
CA LYS A 162 1.61 12.75 9.82
C LYS A 162 1.28 14.00 9.02
N GLU A 163 1.09 13.87 7.72
CA GLU A 163 0.80 15.01 6.84
C GLU A 163 -0.53 15.69 7.20
N ILE A 164 -1.60 14.89 7.26
CA ILE A 164 -2.97 15.41 7.43
C ILE A 164 -3.22 15.92 8.85
N VAL A 165 -2.71 15.23 9.88
CA VAL A 165 -3.04 15.50 11.28
C VAL A 165 -1.97 16.36 11.97
N LEU A 166 -0.69 16.12 11.70
CA LEU A 166 0.41 16.79 12.41
C LEU A 166 0.97 17.97 11.62
N ASP A 167 1.37 17.77 10.37
CA ASP A 167 2.02 18.81 9.56
C ASP A 167 1.06 19.96 9.26
N SER A 168 -0.21 19.66 8.99
CA SER A 168 -1.28 20.67 8.85
C SER A 168 -1.43 21.56 10.09
N GLN A 169 -1.05 21.04 11.27
CA GLN A 169 -1.07 21.73 12.56
C GLN A 169 0.32 22.19 13.02
N LYS A 170 1.34 22.10 12.15
CA LYS A 170 2.74 22.43 12.41
C LYS A 170 3.34 21.69 13.61
N LYS A 171 2.97 20.42 13.78
CA LYS A 171 3.42 19.56 14.88
C LYS A 171 4.35 18.46 14.38
N SER A 172 5.22 18.01 15.27
CA SER A 172 6.06 16.84 15.05
C SER A 172 5.49 15.63 15.80
N PRO A 173 5.63 14.41 15.26
CA PRO A 173 5.19 13.21 15.96
C PRO A 173 5.96 13.01 17.28
N SER A 174 5.26 12.54 18.30
CA SER A 174 5.87 12.11 19.56
C SER A 174 6.85 10.97 19.30
N LYS A 175 7.99 11.02 19.99
CA LYS A 175 8.99 9.93 19.99
C LYS A 175 8.60 8.75 20.90
N ASN A 176 7.60 8.95 21.77
CA ASN A 176 7.17 7.95 22.73
C ASN A 176 5.88 7.26 22.24
N ALA A 177 6.06 6.22 21.43
CA ALA A 177 4.97 5.43 20.90
C ALA A 177 5.38 3.96 20.72
N ILE A 178 4.42 3.06 20.84
CA ILE A 178 4.57 1.66 20.45
C ILE A 178 4.45 1.59 18.93
N VAL A 179 5.48 1.09 18.26
CA VAL A 179 5.49 0.96 16.80
C VAL A 179 4.92 -0.40 16.38
N ALA A 180 4.03 -0.41 15.40
CA ALA A 180 3.48 -1.60 14.74
C ALA A 180 3.86 -1.58 13.25
N ARG A 181 4.28 -2.73 12.72
CA ARG A 181 4.70 -2.84 11.32
C ARG A 181 3.53 -2.97 10.37
N GLU A 182 2.44 -3.62 10.82
CA GLU A 182 1.27 -3.89 9.97
C GLU A 182 -0.06 -3.49 10.60
N ASN A 183 -1.10 -3.37 9.77
CA ASN A 183 -2.46 -3.01 10.20
C ASN A 183 -3.01 -3.98 11.26
N GLY A 184 -2.83 -5.29 11.06
CA GLY A 184 -3.26 -6.30 12.03
C GLY A 184 -2.48 -6.26 13.34
N GLU A 185 -1.18 -5.97 13.30
CA GLU A 185 -0.36 -5.79 14.50
C GLU A 185 -0.78 -4.52 15.27
N LEU A 186 -1.05 -3.42 14.56
CA LEU A 186 -1.53 -2.17 15.15
C LEU A 186 -2.87 -2.40 15.86
N ALA A 187 -3.83 -3.05 15.19
CA ALA A 187 -5.13 -3.36 15.77
C ALA A 187 -5.01 -4.24 17.02
N ALA A 188 -4.16 -5.27 16.99
CA ALA A 188 -3.90 -6.12 18.15
C ALA A 188 -3.31 -5.33 19.32
N LYS A 189 -2.34 -4.45 19.06
CA LYS A 189 -1.71 -3.61 20.09
C LYS A 189 -2.68 -2.61 20.71
N ILE A 190 -3.55 -1.99 19.91
CA ILE A 190 -4.60 -1.09 20.42
C ILE A 190 -5.53 -1.88 21.36
N ALA A 191 -6.00 -3.04 20.93
CA ALA A 191 -6.90 -3.87 21.73
C ALA A 191 -6.26 -4.41 23.02
N SER A 192 -4.98 -4.76 23.02
CA SER A 192 -4.29 -5.33 24.19
C SER A 192 -3.66 -4.30 25.12
N THR A 193 -3.58 -3.03 24.72
CA THR A 193 -2.91 -1.98 25.50
C THR A 193 -3.95 -1.03 26.06
N THR A 194 -4.16 -1.11 27.38
CA THR A 194 -5.04 -0.19 28.12
C THR A 194 -4.66 1.27 27.83
N ASP A 195 -5.67 2.12 27.67
CA ASP A 195 -5.56 3.56 27.47
C ASP A 195 -4.82 3.97 26.18
N SER A 196 -4.74 3.04 25.22
CA SER A 196 -4.07 3.28 23.96
C SER A 196 -4.94 3.95 22.90
N ILE A 197 -4.28 4.66 21.99
CA ILE A 197 -4.83 5.27 20.79
C ILE A 197 -3.88 5.02 19.62
N GLY A 198 -4.45 4.75 18.45
CA GLY A 198 -3.75 4.65 17.18
C GLY A 198 -4.63 5.08 16.02
N TYR A 199 -4.14 4.88 14.81
CA TYR A 199 -4.86 5.19 13.57
C TYR A 199 -4.70 4.06 12.55
N ILE A 200 -5.76 3.76 11.82
CA ILE A 200 -5.82 2.67 10.86
C ILE A 200 -6.67 3.05 9.65
N GLY A 201 -6.41 2.47 8.47
CA GLY A 201 -7.29 2.66 7.32
C GLY A 201 -8.70 2.14 7.61
N MET A 202 -9.73 2.86 7.17
CA MET A 202 -11.14 2.59 7.48
C MET A 202 -11.56 1.18 7.07
N ALA A 203 -11.04 0.68 5.94
CA ALA A 203 -11.25 -0.70 5.48
C ALA A 203 -10.85 -1.76 6.53
N PHE A 204 -9.94 -1.43 7.44
CA PHE A 204 -9.42 -2.33 8.48
C PHE A 204 -10.03 -2.08 9.87
N ASN A 205 -11.08 -1.24 9.99
CA ASN A 205 -11.73 -0.97 11.27
C ASN A 205 -12.22 -2.25 11.97
N HIS A 206 -12.68 -3.24 11.19
CA HIS A 206 -13.11 -4.53 11.71
C HIS A 206 -12.02 -5.23 12.54
N LEU A 207 -10.73 -5.13 12.13
CA LEU A 207 -9.61 -5.73 12.88
C LEU A 207 -9.47 -5.18 14.30
N VAL A 208 -9.88 -3.92 14.50
CA VAL A 208 -9.89 -3.25 15.81
C VAL A 208 -11.14 -3.65 16.58
N THR A 209 -12.32 -3.49 15.97
CA THR A 209 -13.61 -3.66 16.66
C THR A 209 -13.88 -5.11 17.05
N GLU A 210 -13.49 -6.08 16.22
CA GLU A 210 -13.58 -7.51 16.53
C GLU A 210 -12.72 -7.92 17.73
N LYS A 211 -11.68 -7.12 18.04
CA LYS A 211 -10.83 -7.30 19.22
C LYS A 211 -11.28 -6.45 20.42
N GLY A 212 -12.43 -5.79 20.32
CA GLY A 212 -12.98 -4.95 21.39
C GLY A 212 -12.42 -3.52 21.44
N GLY A 213 -11.70 -3.07 20.42
CA GLY A 213 -11.34 -1.66 20.29
C GLY A 213 -12.52 -0.79 19.81
N THR A 214 -12.39 0.52 19.93
CA THR A 214 -13.42 1.51 19.53
C THR A 214 -12.89 2.42 18.43
N ILE A 215 -13.74 2.79 17.48
CA ILE A 215 -13.44 3.81 16.46
C ILE A 215 -14.05 5.14 16.89
N LEU A 216 -13.26 6.20 16.86
CA LEU A 216 -13.69 7.55 17.22
C LEU A 216 -14.20 8.32 16.01
N SER A 217 -15.16 9.22 16.24
CA SER A 217 -15.43 10.33 15.32
C SER A 217 -14.38 11.42 15.48
N ILE A 218 -14.12 12.17 14.41
CA ILE A 218 -13.25 13.36 14.44
C ILE A 218 -14.07 14.58 14.06
N ASP A 219 -14.02 15.60 14.91
CA ASP A 219 -14.86 16.81 14.81
C ASP A 219 -16.36 16.47 14.68
N GLY A 220 -16.81 15.39 15.33
CA GLY A 220 -18.19 14.90 15.29
C GLY A 220 -18.54 14.10 14.01
N VAL A 221 -17.60 13.88 13.10
CA VAL A 221 -17.83 13.15 11.84
C VAL A 221 -17.23 11.74 11.94
N ASN A 222 -18.06 10.72 11.66
CA ASN A 222 -17.62 9.34 11.62
C ASN A 222 -16.86 9.00 10.33
N PRO A 223 -15.84 8.12 10.38
CA PRO A 223 -15.21 7.57 9.18
C PRO A 223 -16.21 6.62 8.49
N SER A 224 -16.87 7.08 7.44
CA SER A 224 -17.81 6.30 6.64
C SER A 224 -17.64 6.60 5.17
N GLU A 225 -18.03 5.66 4.30
CA GLU A 225 -17.96 5.85 2.84
C GLU A 225 -18.63 7.15 2.39
N SER A 226 -19.83 7.45 2.89
CA SER A 226 -20.55 8.68 2.58
C SER A 226 -19.74 9.93 2.95
N ASN A 227 -19.13 9.94 4.13
CA ASN A 227 -18.36 11.09 4.62
C ASN A 227 -17.01 11.23 3.91
N VAL A 228 -16.43 10.14 3.41
CA VAL A 228 -15.24 10.17 2.56
C VAL A 228 -15.59 10.74 1.18
N LYS A 229 -16.64 10.22 0.54
CA LYS A 229 -17.09 10.66 -0.80
C LYS A 229 -17.47 12.13 -0.83
N ASN A 230 -18.21 12.62 0.17
CA ASN A 230 -18.63 14.02 0.23
C ASN A 230 -17.56 14.96 0.83
N GLY A 231 -16.42 14.43 1.29
CA GLY A 231 -15.30 15.21 1.84
C GLY A 231 -15.51 15.76 3.25
N SER A 232 -16.56 15.35 3.96
CA SER A 232 -16.82 15.81 5.34
C SER A 232 -15.91 15.16 6.39
N TYR A 233 -15.40 13.95 6.15
CA TYR A 233 -14.46 13.33 7.08
C TYR A 233 -13.04 13.91 6.89
N PRO A 234 -12.39 14.42 7.96
CA PRO A 234 -11.22 15.29 7.80
C PRO A 234 -9.90 14.54 7.55
N ILE A 235 -9.83 13.23 7.81
CA ILE A 235 -8.60 12.42 7.62
C ILE A 235 -8.76 11.46 6.44
N ARG A 236 -9.20 11.99 5.31
CA ARG A 236 -9.34 11.23 4.05
C ARG A 236 -8.03 11.21 3.27
N ARG A 237 -7.84 10.18 2.44
CA ARG A 237 -6.70 10.04 1.55
C ARG A 237 -7.11 9.29 0.28
N GLU A 238 -6.26 9.38 -0.72
CA GLU A 238 -6.33 8.54 -1.90
C GLU A 238 -5.36 7.36 -1.76
N LEU A 239 -5.67 6.28 -2.49
CA LEU A 239 -4.78 5.14 -2.67
C LEU A 239 -4.34 5.09 -4.13
N TYR A 240 -3.07 4.76 -4.34
CA TYR A 240 -2.41 4.90 -5.63
C TYR A 240 -1.79 3.59 -6.11
N VAL A 241 -1.86 3.39 -7.41
CA VAL A 241 -0.82 2.71 -8.17
C VAL A 241 0.13 3.76 -8.70
N VAL A 242 1.43 3.49 -8.65
CA VAL A 242 2.47 4.44 -9.03
C VAL A 242 3.34 3.81 -10.12
N THR A 243 3.67 4.61 -11.12
CA THR A 243 4.54 4.24 -12.26
C THR A 243 5.82 5.07 -12.25
N ALA A 244 6.90 4.51 -12.81
CA ALA A 244 8.08 5.29 -13.19
C ALA A 244 7.87 5.81 -14.62
N GLY A 245 7.60 7.10 -14.76
CA GLY A 245 7.18 7.73 -16.02
C GLY A 245 5.75 7.38 -16.42
N ASP A 246 5.36 7.85 -17.61
CA ASP A 246 4.05 7.59 -18.18
C ASP A 246 3.83 6.12 -18.53
N PHE A 247 2.57 5.69 -18.50
CA PHE A 247 2.21 4.39 -19.01
C PHE A 247 2.58 4.25 -20.49
N VAL A 248 3.30 3.18 -20.82
CA VAL A 248 3.55 2.79 -22.21
C VAL A 248 2.26 2.18 -22.80
N ALA A 249 1.85 2.69 -23.97
CA ALA A 249 0.66 2.17 -24.66
C ALA A 249 0.79 0.67 -24.96
N GLY A 250 -0.25 -0.10 -24.59
CA GLY A 250 -0.29 -1.55 -24.77
C GLY A 250 0.53 -2.35 -23.76
N SER A 251 1.11 -1.71 -22.74
CA SER A 251 1.82 -2.41 -21.67
C SER A 251 0.88 -3.14 -20.72
N ILE A 252 1.40 -4.16 -20.03
CA ILE A 252 0.66 -4.89 -18.99
C ILE A 252 0.35 -3.97 -17.82
N GLN A 253 1.26 -3.05 -17.44
CA GLN A 253 1.01 -2.07 -16.39
C GLN A 253 -0.19 -1.19 -16.71
N LYS A 254 -0.30 -0.69 -17.96
CA LYS A 254 -1.43 0.12 -18.39
C LYS A 254 -2.74 -0.67 -18.41
N SER A 255 -2.70 -1.87 -18.96
CA SER A 255 -3.87 -2.76 -19.01
C SER A 255 -4.36 -3.16 -17.62
N PHE A 256 -3.44 -3.42 -16.68
CA PHE A 256 -3.78 -3.73 -15.30
C PHE A 256 -4.34 -2.51 -14.56
N PHE A 257 -3.77 -1.31 -14.76
CA PHE A 257 -4.34 -0.08 -14.24
C PHE A 257 -5.76 0.18 -14.79
N ASP A 258 -5.97 0.00 -16.10
CA ASP A 258 -7.29 0.12 -16.72
C ASP A 258 -8.30 -0.85 -16.12
N PHE A 259 -7.85 -2.06 -15.78
CA PHE A 259 -8.66 -3.02 -15.05
C PHE A 259 -9.03 -2.52 -13.65
N LEU A 260 -8.07 -1.98 -12.88
CA LEU A 260 -8.31 -1.45 -11.54
C LEU A 260 -9.36 -0.32 -11.53
N VAL A 261 -9.34 0.57 -12.52
CA VAL A 261 -10.31 1.67 -12.64
C VAL A 261 -11.58 1.29 -13.41
N SER A 262 -11.67 0.06 -13.93
CA SER A 262 -12.89 -0.45 -14.57
C SER A 262 -13.99 -0.75 -13.56
N LYS A 263 -15.23 -0.97 -14.03
CA LYS A 263 -16.35 -1.41 -13.18
C LYS A 263 -16.03 -2.66 -12.35
N LYS A 264 -15.29 -3.62 -12.93
CA LYS A 264 -14.91 -4.87 -12.24
C LYS A 264 -13.85 -4.62 -11.18
N GLY A 265 -12.86 -3.77 -11.47
CA GLY A 265 -11.85 -3.36 -10.48
C GLY A 265 -12.45 -2.54 -9.33
N GLN A 266 -13.38 -1.63 -9.63
CA GLN A 266 -14.03 -0.81 -8.60
C GLN A 266 -15.02 -1.61 -7.72
N ALA A 267 -15.57 -2.72 -8.23
CA ALA A 267 -16.28 -3.68 -7.39
C ALA A 267 -15.34 -4.34 -6.37
N ILE A 268 -14.13 -4.75 -6.80
CA ILE A 268 -13.09 -5.30 -5.91
C ILE A 268 -12.66 -4.27 -4.85
N VAL A 269 -12.50 -3.00 -5.24
CA VAL A 269 -12.20 -1.90 -4.29
C VAL A 269 -13.26 -1.83 -3.19
N SER A 270 -14.54 -1.89 -3.56
CA SER A 270 -15.66 -1.83 -2.62
C SER A 270 -15.72 -3.08 -1.73
N GLU A 271 -15.52 -4.27 -2.30
CA GLU A 271 -15.47 -5.55 -1.57
C GLU A 271 -14.32 -5.60 -0.56
N ALA A 272 -13.19 -4.96 -0.88
CA ALA A 272 -12.05 -4.80 0.02
C ALA A 272 -12.28 -3.75 1.14
N GLY A 273 -13.45 -3.10 1.17
CA GLY A 273 -13.83 -2.13 2.20
C GLY A 273 -13.34 -0.70 1.95
N PHE A 274 -12.78 -0.43 0.77
CA PHE A 274 -12.37 0.91 0.35
C PHE A 274 -13.50 1.62 -0.42
N VAL A 275 -13.33 2.91 -0.63
CA VAL A 275 -14.32 3.75 -1.30
C VAL A 275 -13.98 3.81 -2.79
N SER A 276 -14.87 3.31 -3.64
CA SER A 276 -14.70 3.36 -5.10
C SER A 276 -14.69 4.80 -5.64
N LEU A 277 -14.03 5.00 -6.78
CA LEU A 277 -14.00 6.25 -7.54
C LEU A 277 -15.36 6.56 -8.21
#